data_AF-A0A6X4QPL3-F1
#
_entry.id   AF-A0A6X4QPL3-F1
#
_cell.length_a   1.000
_cell.length_b   1.000
_cell.length_c   1.000
_cell.angle_alpha   90.00
_cell.angle_beta   90.00
_cell.angle_gamma   90.00
#
_symmetry.space_group_name_H-M   'P 1'
#
loop_
_entity.id
_entity.type
_entity.pdbx_description
1 polymer ?
#
loop_
_entity_poly.entity_id
_entity_poly.type
_entity_poly.pdbx_seq_one_letter_code
_entity_poly.pdbx_strand_id
1 'polypeptide(L)'
;MAQKNIVVELGVKVYKDKTFKKVVAELPKGAIFKYESGFCEFKTIKGYTNRANWTCPAISGSYVIALAKVTQKLAEKVGGKGVIQITKGEIVRIDPSSLKNGYVNCAVFNDVWEWGFKIKLADVKRCETLAFNTIAKL
;
A
#
# COMPACT_ATOMS: atom_id res chain seq x y z
N MET A 1 13.83 -0.59 -14.26
CA MET A 1 13.68 -1.81 -13.42
C MET A 1 12.27 -1.76 -12.87
N ALA A 2 11.44 -2.71 -13.26
CA ALA A 2 10.06 -2.72 -12.84
C ALA A 2 9.94 -3.03 -11.34
N GLN A 3 9.15 -2.23 -10.64
CA GLN A 3 8.88 -2.35 -9.21
C GLN A 3 7.57 -3.10 -8.99
N LYS A 4 7.46 -3.81 -7.86
CA LYS A 4 6.19 -4.37 -7.39
C LYS A 4 5.46 -3.30 -6.59
N ASN A 5 4.27 -2.92 -7.03
CA ASN A 5 3.42 -1.96 -6.33
C ASN A 5 2.10 -2.59 -5.90
N ILE A 6 1.49 -2.00 -4.88
CA ILE A 6 0.10 -2.25 -4.47
C ILE A 6 -0.75 -1.01 -4.73
N VAL A 7 -2.00 -1.22 -5.12
CA VAL A 7 -3.01 -0.16 -5.17
C VAL A 7 -3.58 0.08 -3.78
N VAL A 8 -3.45 1.30 -3.24
CA VAL A 8 -3.92 1.62 -1.89
C VAL A 8 -5.34 2.17 -1.84
N GLU A 9 -5.82 2.76 -2.93
CA GLU A 9 -7.15 3.36 -2.99
C GLU A 9 -7.96 2.88 -4.20
N LEU A 10 -9.29 2.95 -4.12
CA LEU A 10 -10.17 2.66 -5.25
C LEU A 10 -10.03 3.72 -6.35
N GLY A 11 -10.38 3.36 -7.59
CA GLY A 11 -10.44 4.30 -8.71
C GLY A 11 -9.09 4.61 -9.38
N VAL A 12 -8.08 3.77 -9.21
CA VAL A 12 -6.81 3.90 -9.95
C VAL A 12 -7.05 3.52 -11.42
N LYS A 13 -7.28 4.55 -12.24
CA LYS A 13 -7.49 4.44 -13.68
C LYS A 13 -6.21 4.06 -14.41
N VAL A 14 -6.36 3.17 -15.39
CA VAL A 14 -5.34 2.78 -16.36
C VAL A 14 -5.75 3.33 -17.72
N TYR A 15 -4.82 4.02 -18.36
CA TYR A 15 -4.99 4.70 -19.63
C TYR A 15 -4.19 3.98 -20.72
N LYS A 16 -4.68 4.03 -21.96
CA LYS A 16 -4.00 3.40 -23.11
C LYS A 16 -2.57 3.92 -23.30
N ASP A 17 -2.37 5.21 -23.08
CA ASP A 17 -1.12 5.94 -23.29
C ASP A 17 -0.96 7.09 -22.27
N LYS A 18 0.18 7.78 -22.32
CA LYS A 18 0.54 8.89 -21.41
C LYS A 18 -0.23 10.19 -21.67
N THR A 19 -1.14 10.24 -22.65
CA THR A 19 -2.02 11.41 -22.81
C THR A 19 -3.15 11.42 -21.78
N PHE A 20 -3.37 10.28 -21.10
CA PHE A 20 -4.42 10.10 -20.09
C PHE A 20 -5.82 10.44 -20.59
N LYS A 21 -6.08 10.33 -21.90
CA LYS A 21 -7.39 10.63 -22.51
C LYS A 21 -8.34 9.43 -22.53
N LYS A 22 -7.82 8.23 -22.78
CA LYS A 22 -8.62 7.01 -22.92
C LYS A 22 -8.34 6.04 -21.78
N VAL A 23 -9.29 5.91 -20.86
CA VAL A 23 -9.28 4.87 -19.83
C VAL A 23 -9.55 3.53 -20.50
N VAL A 24 -8.76 2.51 -20.14
CA VAL A 24 -8.90 1.13 -20.63
C VAL A 24 -9.35 0.18 -19.52
N ALA A 25 -9.06 0.50 -18.26
CA ALA A 25 -9.48 -0.28 -17.10
C ALA A 25 -9.27 0.53 -15.80
N GLU A 26 -9.68 -0.05 -14.68
CA GLU A 26 -9.32 0.40 -13.35
C GLU A 26 -8.66 -0.75 -12.57
N LEU A 27 -7.64 -0.44 -11.78
CA LEU A 27 -7.00 -1.42 -10.90
C LEU A 27 -7.79 -1.52 -9.59
N PRO A 28 -8.08 -2.74 -9.09
CA PRO A 28 -8.76 -2.88 -7.82
C PRO A 28 -7.82 -2.56 -6.65
N LYS A 29 -8.38 -2.05 -5.54
CA LYS A 29 -7.65 -1.88 -4.28
C LYS A 29 -7.03 -3.21 -3.83
N GLY A 30 -5.78 -3.15 -3.37
CA GLY A 30 -4.99 -4.31 -3.00
C GLY A 30 -4.36 -5.07 -4.17
N ALA A 31 -4.58 -4.67 -5.43
CA ALA A 31 -3.91 -5.30 -6.57
C ALA A 31 -2.39 -5.18 -6.45
N ILE A 32 -1.69 -6.30 -6.54
CA ILE A 32 -0.22 -6.37 -6.63
C ILE A 32 0.14 -6.41 -8.11
N PHE A 33 0.78 -5.36 -8.60
CA PHE A 33 1.01 -5.15 -10.03
C PHE A 33 2.44 -4.70 -10.30
N LYS A 34 2.86 -4.86 -11.55
CA LYS A 34 4.17 -4.40 -12.01
C LYS A 34 4.06 -2.93 -12.39
N TYR A 35 4.97 -2.11 -11.89
CA TYR A 35 5.01 -0.68 -12.12
C TYR A 35 6.38 -0.24 -12.65
N GLU A 36 6.39 0.51 -13.76
CA GLU A 36 7.61 1.07 -14.33
C GLU A 36 7.33 2.43 -14.96
N SER A 37 7.82 3.51 -14.31
CA SER A 37 7.73 4.89 -14.83
C SER A 37 6.33 5.29 -15.30
N GLY A 38 5.31 4.96 -14.50
CA GLY A 38 3.90 5.24 -14.79
C GLY A 38 3.16 4.13 -15.54
N PHE A 39 3.86 3.14 -16.10
CA PHE A 39 3.26 1.99 -16.75
C PHE A 39 2.89 0.90 -15.73
N CYS A 40 1.69 0.34 -15.83
CA CYS A 40 1.13 -0.66 -14.94
C CYS A 40 0.81 -1.94 -15.74
N GLU A 41 1.17 -3.10 -15.20
CA GLU A 41 0.70 -4.41 -15.71
C GLU A 41 0.06 -5.22 -14.57
N PHE A 42 -1.23 -5.56 -14.73
CA PHE A 42 -2.00 -6.42 -13.83
C PHE A 42 -2.91 -7.35 -14.63
N LYS A 43 -2.60 -8.65 -14.65
CA LYS A 43 -3.30 -9.65 -15.48
C LYS A 43 -3.33 -9.21 -16.95
N THR A 44 -4.52 -9.02 -17.52
CA THR A 44 -4.74 -8.53 -18.88
C THR A 44 -4.76 -7.00 -18.98
N ILE A 45 -4.79 -6.29 -17.84
CA ILE A 45 -4.79 -4.84 -17.78
C ILE A 45 -3.36 -4.33 -17.96
N LYS A 46 -3.14 -3.53 -18.99
CA LYS A 46 -1.87 -2.86 -19.28
C LYS A 46 -2.11 -1.42 -19.71
N GLY A 47 -1.24 -0.52 -19.29
CA GLY A 47 -1.32 0.89 -19.68
C GLY A 47 -0.63 1.80 -18.69
N TYR A 48 -1.00 3.07 -18.67
CA TYR A 48 -0.38 4.10 -17.85
C TYR A 48 -1.33 4.59 -16.78
N THR A 49 -0.82 4.99 -15.62
CA THR A 49 -1.62 5.70 -14.61
C THR A 49 -0.99 7.04 -14.27
N ASN A 50 -1.83 8.06 -14.07
CA ASN A 50 -1.44 9.35 -13.49
C ASN A 50 -1.68 9.40 -11.96
N ARG A 51 -2.17 8.31 -11.36
CA ARG A 51 -2.47 8.20 -9.92
C ARG A 51 -1.35 7.50 -9.15
N ALA A 52 -0.10 7.89 -9.40
CA ALA A 52 1.06 7.27 -8.76
C ALA A 52 1.00 7.29 -7.23
N ASN A 53 0.47 8.39 -6.64
CA ASN A 53 0.34 8.55 -5.18
C ASN A 53 -0.64 7.56 -4.54
N TRP A 54 -1.59 7.01 -5.31
CA TRP A 54 -2.58 6.03 -4.85
C TRP A 54 -2.09 4.60 -5.06
N THR A 55 -0.79 4.47 -5.34
CA THR A 55 -0.07 3.22 -5.39
C THR A 55 1.16 3.36 -4.51
N CYS A 56 1.68 2.27 -3.99
CA CYS A 56 2.97 2.31 -3.31
C CYS A 56 3.81 1.07 -3.60
N PRO A 57 5.14 1.20 -3.53
CA PRO A 57 6.02 0.05 -3.56
C PRO A 57 5.69 -0.99 -2.50
N ALA A 58 5.70 -2.26 -2.89
CA ALA A 58 5.62 -3.38 -1.97
C ALA A 58 6.81 -3.40 -1.00
N ILE A 59 7.98 -2.96 -1.46
CA ILE A 59 9.20 -2.75 -0.67
C ILE A 59 9.83 -1.43 -1.11
N SER A 60 10.18 -0.57 -0.15
CA SER A 60 11.05 0.59 -0.39
C SER A 60 11.84 0.91 0.88
N GLY A 61 13.17 0.80 0.79
CA GLY A 61 14.04 0.80 1.97
C GLY A 61 13.69 -0.35 2.92
N SER A 62 13.62 -0.06 4.21
CA SER A 62 13.19 -1.00 5.25
C SER A 62 11.67 -1.23 5.31
N TYR A 63 10.88 -0.39 4.61
CA TYR A 63 9.42 -0.42 4.70
C TYR A 63 8.80 -1.39 3.69
N VAL A 64 7.89 -2.22 4.19
CA VAL A 64 7.11 -3.19 3.42
C VAL A 64 5.61 -2.93 3.55
N ILE A 65 4.82 -3.36 2.58
CA ILE A 65 3.36 -3.28 2.63
C ILE A 65 2.76 -4.36 3.55
N ALA A 66 1.69 -4.01 4.26
CA ALA A 66 0.95 -4.94 5.09
C ALA A 66 -0.54 -4.58 5.14
N LEU A 67 -1.37 -5.54 5.56
CA LEU A 67 -2.79 -5.33 5.82
C LEU A 67 -3.05 -5.33 7.33
N ALA A 68 -3.80 -4.34 7.81
CA ALA A 68 -4.25 -4.27 9.19
C ALA A 68 -5.25 -5.39 9.50
N LYS A 69 -4.97 -6.26 10.46
CA LYS A 69 -5.88 -7.37 10.86
C LYS A 69 -7.05 -6.91 11.73
N VAL A 70 -6.92 -5.73 12.35
CA VAL A 70 -7.88 -5.17 13.31
C VAL A 70 -8.10 -3.68 13.04
N THR A 71 -9.28 -3.17 13.39
CA THR A 71 -9.57 -1.74 13.43
C THR A 71 -8.99 -1.15 14.71
N GLN A 72 -8.16 -0.11 14.63
CA GLN A 72 -7.53 0.52 15.78
C GLN A 72 -7.14 1.97 15.52
N LYS A 73 -6.90 2.74 16.58
CA LYS A 73 -6.27 4.07 16.47
C LYS A 73 -4.76 3.93 16.66
N LEU A 74 -3.99 4.48 15.73
CA LEU A 74 -2.54 4.50 15.80
C LEU A 74 -2.05 5.76 16.52
N ALA A 75 -0.98 5.60 17.28
CA ALA A 75 -0.30 6.68 17.98
C ALA A 75 1.14 6.80 17.47
N GLU A 76 1.73 8.00 17.59
CA GLU A 76 3.12 8.27 17.21
C GLU A 76 4.15 7.61 18.14
N LYS A 77 3.72 7.28 19.37
CA LYS A 77 4.51 6.58 20.37
C LYS A 77 3.73 5.41 20.97
N VAL A 78 4.45 4.39 21.42
CA VAL A 78 3.87 3.23 22.10
C VAL A 78 3.15 3.69 23.37
N GLY A 79 1.88 3.29 23.53
CA GLY A 79 1.02 3.70 24.65
C GLY A 79 0.51 5.15 24.56
N GLY A 80 0.77 5.88 23.47
CA GLY A 80 0.24 7.22 23.25
C GLY A 80 -1.26 7.22 22.95
N LYS A 81 -1.88 8.40 23.02
CA LYS A 81 -3.26 8.61 22.56
C LYS A 81 -3.29 8.46 21.04
N GLY A 82 -4.08 7.51 20.52
CA GLY A 82 -4.20 7.30 19.09
C GLY A 82 -4.88 8.49 18.40
N VAL A 83 -4.30 8.95 17.29
CA VAL A 83 -4.70 10.18 16.57
C VAL A 83 -5.28 9.89 15.19
N ILE A 84 -4.92 8.77 14.56
CA ILE A 84 -5.44 8.34 13.26
C ILE A 84 -6.06 6.95 13.40
N GLN A 85 -7.26 6.76 12.83
CA GLN A 85 -7.94 5.47 12.86
C GLN A 85 -7.68 4.70 11.57
N ILE A 86 -7.26 3.45 11.70
CA ILE A 86 -7.22 2.48 10.61
C ILE A 86 -8.30 1.42 10.80
N THR A 87 -8.80 0.90 9.69
CA THR A 87 -9.81 -0.14 9.63
C THR A 87 -9.21 -1.51 9.29
N LYS A 88 -9.89 -2.59 9.67
CA LYS A 88 -9.50 -3.94 9.26
C LYS A 88 -9.46 -4.04 7.72
N GLY A 89 -8.36 -4.56 7.20
CA GLY A 89 -8.10 -4.73 5.77
C GLY A 89 -7.46 -3.52 5.11
N GLU A 90 -7.20 -2.45 5.87
CA GLU A 90 -6.53 -1.26 5.36
C GLU A 90 -5.05 -1.55 5.06
N ILE A 91 -4.54 -0.97 3.98
CA ILE A 91 -3.16 -1.12 3.55
C ILE A 91 -2.31 -0.10 4.29
N VAL A 92 -1.32 -0.60 5.02
CA VAL A 92 -0.34 0.21 5.75
C VAL A 92 1.06 -0.13 5.26
N ARG A 93 2.01 0.77 5.49
CA ARG A 93 3.44 0.44 5.39
C ARG A 93 3.98 0.24 6.79
N ILE A 94 4.80 -0.79 6.97
CA ILE A 94 5.48 -1.06 8.23
C ILE A 94 6.98 -1.17 7.98
N ASP A 95 7.80 -0.83 8.98
CA ASP A 95 9.23 -1.12 8.98
C ASP A 95 9.51 -2.28 9.96
N PRO A 96 9.62 -3.53 9.47
CA PRO A 96 9.86 -4.68 10.33
C PRO A 96 11.20 -4.60 11.08
N SER A 97 12.19 -3.87 10.55
CA SER A 97 13.51 -3.73 11.18
C SER A 97 13.49 -2.84 12.42
N SER A 98 12.43 -2.01 12.57
CA SER A 98 12.23 -1.14 13.73
C SER A 98 11.58 -1.84 14.94
N LEU A 99 11.45 -3.17 14.92
CA LEU A 99 10.74 -3.94 15.94
C LEU A 99 11.29 -3.69 17.35
N LYS A 100 10.44 -3.16 18.22
CA LYS A 100 10.73 -2.96 19.65
C LYS A 100 9.47 -3.19 20.48
N ASN A 101 9.56 -4.09 21.47
CA ASN A 101 8.44 -4.45 22.34
C ASN A 101 7.16 -4.87 21.58
N GLY A 102 7.31 -5.55 20.44
CA GLY A 102 6.20 -5.99 19.58
C GLY A 102 5.65 -4.91 18.63
N TYR A 103 6.13 -3.67 18.72
CA TYR A 103 5.73 -2.57 17.85
C TYR A 103 6.76 -2.28 16.77
N VAL A 104 6.28 -1.83 15.62
CA VAL A 104 7.08 -1.35 14.49
C VAL A 104 6.62 0.05 14.09
N ASN A 105 7.51 0.82 13.47
CA ASN A 105 7.14 2.05 12.77
C ASN A 105 6.19 1.71 11.64
N CYS A 106 5.19 2.56 11.41
CA CYS A 106 4.29 2.45 10.30
C CYS A 106 3.89 3.79 9.71
N ALA A 107 3.35 3.72 8.49
CA ALA A 107 2.71 4.81 7.80
C ALA A 107 1.35 4.36 7.27
N VAL A 108 0.42 5.29 7.22
CA VAL A 108 -0.95 5.08 6.74
C VAL A 108 -1.23 6.02 5.57
N PHE A 109 -2.18 5.66 4.73
CA PHE A 109 -2.56 6.47 3.59
C PHE A 109 -3.86 7.23 3.89
N ASN A 110 -3.79 8.55 3.88
CA ASN A 110 -4.92 9.47 4.08
C ASN A 110 -4.79 10.60 3.05
N ASP A 111 -5.13 10.30 1.79
CA ASP A 111 -4.77 11.07 0.56
C ASP A 111 -3.27 11.21 0.27
N VAL A 112 -2.46 11.22 1.32
CA VAL A 112 -1.00 11.20 1.34
C VAL A 112 -0.51 10.16 2.34
N TRP A 113 0.74 9.72 2.20
CA TRP A 113 1.36 8.85 3.21
C TRP A 113 1.74 9.66 4.43
N GLU A 114 1.06 9.39 5.55
CA GLU A 114 1.39 9.95 6.86
C GLU A 114 2.28 8.96 7.63
N TRP A 115 3.43 9.45 8.09
CA TRP A 115 4.49 8.66 8.72
C TRP A 115 4.56 8.93 10.23
N GLY A 116 5.28 8.06 10.95
CA GLY A 116 5.63 8.30 12.36
C GLY A 116 4.77 7.53 13.36
N PHE A 117 3.83 6.72 12.90
CA PHE A 117 2.97 5.93 13.77
C PHE A 117 3.64 4.63 14.23
N LYS A 118 3.06 4.02 15.27
CA LYS A 118 3.42 2.70 15.79
C LYS A 118 2.24 1.74 15.65
N ILE A 119 2.53 0.51 15.22
CA ILE A 119 1.56 -0.58 15.16
C ILE A 119 2.20 -1.87 15.69
N LYS A 120 1.41 -2.76 16.29
CA LYS A 120 1.93 -4.09 16.67
C LYS A 120 2.17 -4.92 15.41
N LEU A 121 3.31 -5.60 15.34
CA LEU A 121 3.61 -6.50 14.23
C LEU A 121 2.61 -7.67 14.16
N ALA A 122 2.07 -8.10 15.31
CA ALA A 122 1.03 -9.13 15.37
C ALA A 122 -0.29 -8.70 14.70
N ASP A 123 -0.59 -7.40 14.69
CA ASP A 123 -1.84 -6.83 14.19
C ASP A 123 -1.82 -6.58 12.67
N VAL A 124 -0.76 -7.00 11.98
CA VAL A 124 -0.61 -6.81 10.53
C VAL A 124 -0.24 -8.11 9.83
N LYS A 125 -0.65 -8.23 8.56
CA LYS A 125 -0.28 -9.31 7.64
C LYS A 125 0.63 -8.73 6.55
N ARG A 126 1.92 -9.09 6.60
CA ARG A 126 2.92 -8.73 5.59
C ARG A 126 2.50 -9.24 4.20
N CYS A 127 2.68 -8.40 3.19
CA CYS A 127 2.14 -8.63 1.84
C CYS A 127 3.20 -8.42 0.74
N GLU A 128 4.44 -8.10 1.07
CA GLU A 128 5.49 -7.81 0.10
C GLU A 128 5.94 -9.01 -0.74
N THR A 129 5.77 -10.21 -0.17
CA THR A 129 6.10 -11.48 -0.83
C THR A 129 5.00 -11.96 -1.79
N LEU A 130 3.82 -11.31 -1.81
CA LEU A 130 2.74 -11.66 -2.72
C LEU A 130 3.21 -11.56 -4.18
N ALA A 131 2.80 -12.52 -5.00
CA ALA A 131 3.14 -12.54 -6.41
C ALA A 131 2.43 -11.41 -7.18
N PHE A 132 2.99 -11.03 -8.34
CA PHE A 132 2.27 -10.16 -9.28
C PHE A 132 0.91 -10.76 -9.64
N ASN A 133 -0.01 -9.91 -10.08
CA ASN A 133 -1.35 -10.28 -10.54
C ASN A 133 -2.27 -10.86 -9.44
N THR A 134 -1.87 -10.74 -8.18
CA THR A 134 -2.67 -11.12 -7.01
C THR A 134 -3.38 -9.92 -6.40
N ILE A 135 -4.37 -10.18 -5.53
CA ILE A 135 -5.03 -9.14 -4.73
C ILE A 135 -4.74 -9.43 -3.27
N ALA A 136 -4.10 -8.49 -2.59
CA ALA A 136 -3.87 -8.58 -1.15
C ALA A 136 -5.21 -8.58 -0.42
N LYS A 137 -5.42 -9.59 0.42
CA LYS A 137 -6.61 -9.77 1.27
C LYS A 137 -6.18 -10.37 2.60
N LEU A 138 -6.94 -10.08 3.66
CA LEU A 138 -6.77 -10.71 4.97
C LEU A 138 -7.13 -12.18 4.91
#